data_AF-A0A937FLN0-F1
#
_entry.id   AF-A0A937FLN0-F1
#
_cell.length_a   1.000
_cell.length_b   1.000
_cell.length_c   1.000
_cell.angle_alpha   90.00
_cell.angle_beta   90.00
_cell.angle_gamma   90.00
#
_symmetry.space_group_name_H-M   'P 1'
#
loop_
_entity.id
_entity.type
_entity.pdbx_description
1 polymer ?
#
loop_
_entity_poly.entity_id
_entity_poly.type
_entity_poly.pdbx_seq_one_letter_code
_entity_poly.pdbx_strand_id
1 'polypeptide(L)'
;MTTQTKISSAGSIGYVLVSHGAINGRFIGKLPGARMQIANIATWWELSSPEKLPCAYEYRRKPRSLDDLPILRVLLERAERIGNGLVLMDDLSRLFRNCPLPYREPFFREISAYRRHIFGIRQRKRLGELSEDHAKILVAVAGRSEFNIAGVKRRVFDAEGRDDSVRIAAQASLIARKKNAARKAIMLAEIRDEIESRDGKATLASIAMTANEKGLRTTRHKLWSASSVKRALDTFDQTEVATASFEEDGLDPET
;
A
#
# COMPACT_ATOMS: atom_id res chain seq x y z
N MET A 1 -4.11 -22.66 32.59
CA MET A 1 -5.43 -22.24 32.05
C MET A 1 -5.32 -20.79 31.62
N THR A 2 -5.17 -20.52 30.32
CA THR A 2 -5.00 -19.16 29.80
C THR A 2 -6.38 -18.55 29.63
N THR A 3 -6.69 -17.52 30.41
CA THR A 3 -7.95 -16.77 30.34
C THR A 3 -8.11 -16.20 28.92
N GLN A 4 -9.01 -16.78 28.12
CA GLN A 4 -9.34 -16.22 26.82
C GLN A 4 -10.10 -14.91 27.08
N THR A 5 -9.44 -13.77 26.82
CA THR A 5 -10.09 -12.46 26.86
C THR A 5 -11.21 -12.46 25.81
N LYS A 6 -12.46 -12.43 26.28
CA LYS A 6 -13.64 -12.37 25.41
C LYS A 6 -13.58 -11.07 24.60
N ILE A 7 -13.31 -11.16 23.30
CA ILE A 7 -13.25 -10.00 22.42
C ILE A 7 -14.67 -9.65 21.99
N SER A 8 -15.10 -8.40 22.24
CA SER A 8 -16.39 -7.90 21.77
C SER A 8 -16.41 -7.84 20.23
N SER A 9 -17.47 -8.33 19.60
CA SER A 9 -17.66 -8.22 18.15
C SER A 9 -17.91 -6.78 17.71
N ALA A 10 -18.52 -5.96 18.56
CA ALA A 10 -18.78 -4.56 18.28
C ALA A 10 -17.46 -3.77 18.19
N GLY A 11 -17.10 -3.34 16.97
CA GLY A 11 -15.94 -2.48 16.72
C GLY A 11 -14.63 -3.21 16.37
N SER A 12 -14.65 -4.54 16.21
CA SER A 12 -13.49 -5.31 15.76
C SER A 12 -13.38 -5.32 14.22
N ILE A 13 -12.17 -5.18 13.68
CA ILE A 13 -11.90 -5.22 12.23
C ILE A 13 -10.56 -5.90 11.94
N GLY A 14 -10.53 -6.75 10.92
CA GLY A 14 -9.28 -7.31 10.39
C GLY A 14 -8.53 -6.29 9.55
N TYR A 15 -7.21 -6.22 9.70
CA TYR A 15 -6.35 -5.39 8.87
C TYR A 15 -5.28 -6.23 8.18
N VAL A 16 -5.19 -6.07 6.87
CA VAL A 16 -4.30 -6.84 6.00
C VAL A 16 -3.30 -5.91 5.32
N LEU A 17 -2.03 -6.04 5.68
CA LEU A 17 -0.94 -5.28 5.08
C LEU A 17 -0.23 -6.10 4.01
N VAL A 18 -0.35 -5.67 2.76
CA VAL A 18 0.34 -6.30 1.63
C VAL A 18 1.58 -5.49 1.25
N SER A 19 2.74 -6.10 1.42
CA SER A 19 4.03 -5.45 1.16
C SER A 19 4.72 -5.88 -0.14
N HIS A 20 4.21 -6.92 -0.82
CA HIS A 20 4.75 -7.44 -2.06
C HIS A 20 3.63 -7.95 -2.99
N GLY A 21 3.98 -8.17 -4.27
CA GLY A 21 3.03 -8.53 -5.33
C GLY A 21 2.59 -7.31 -6.14
N ALA A 22 2.23 -7.53 -7.40
CA ALA A 22 1.80 -6.44 -8.28
C ALA A 22 0.28 -6.17 -8.12
N ILE A 23 -0.10 -4.89 -8.05
CA ILE A 23 -1.50 -4.46 -7.98
C ILE A 23 -1.98 -4.23 -9.41
N ASN A 24 -2.45 -5.28 -10.08
CA ASN A 24 -2.81 -5.24 -11.51
C ASN A 24 -4.30 -5.09 -11.70
N GLY A 25 -4.92 -4.13 -11.02
CA GLY A 25 -6.38 -4.09 -10.89
C GLY A 25 -6.96 -5.29 -10.14
N ARG A 26 -6.13 -6.22 -9.64
CA ARG A 26 -6.57 -7.31 -8.77
C ARG A 26 -6.99 -6.73 -7.43
N PHE A 27 -8.17 -7.15 -6.96
CA PHE A 27 -8.61 -6.90 -5.58
C PHE A 27 -7.52 -7.37 -4.61
N ILE A 28 -7.08 -6.49 -3.69
CA ILE A 28 -5.94 -6.73 -2.80
C ILE A 28 -6.13 -8.06 -2.03
N GLY A 29 -7.36 -8.39 -1.64
CA GLY A 29 -7.68 -9.65 -0.96
C GLY A 29 -7.33 -10.93 -1.75
N LYS A 30 -7.19 -10.85 -3.08
CA LYS A 30 -6.80 -12.00 -3.93
C LYS A 30 -5.28 -12.18 -4.05
N LEU A 31 -4.47 -11.24 -3.55
CA LEU A 31 -3.01 -11.37 -3.58
C LEU A 31 -2.56 -12.50 -2.64
N PRO A 32 -1.56 -13.33 -3.01
CA PRO A 32 -1.12 -14.45 -2.16
C PRO A 32 -0.76 -14.03 -0.73
N GLY A 33 -0.10 -12.88 -0.58
CA GLY A 33 0.25 -12.32 0.71
C GLY A 33 -0.96 -11.87 1.55
N ALA A 34 -2.06 -11.47 0.90
CA ALA A 34 -3.31 -11.13 1.58
C ALA A 34 -4.09 -12.38 1.99
N ARG A 35 -4.17 -13.39 1.10
CA ARG A 35 -4.93 -14.62 1.34
C ARG A 35 -4.56 -15.33 2.65
N MET A 36 -3.25 -15.43 2.94
CA MET A 36 -2.80 -16.05 4.19
C MET A 36 -3.18 -15.22 5.43
N GLN A 37 -3.08 -13.88 5.34
CA GLN A 37 -3.46 -13.00 6.45
C GLN A 37 -4.96 -13.09 6.72
N ILE A 38 -5.78 -13.04 5.66
CA ILE A 38 -7.23 -13.20 5.75
C ILE A 38 -7.59 -14.55 6.35
N ALA A 39 -6.97 -15.64 5.90
CA ALA A 39 -7.23 -16.97 6.42
C ALA A 39 -6.88 -17.07 7.91
N ASN A 40 -5.69 -16.61 8.32
CA ASN A 40 -5.29 -16.59 9.73
C ASN A 40 -6.23 -15.73 10.59
N ILE A 41 -6.66 -14.57 10.09
CA ILE A 41 -7.60 -13.68 10.79
C ILE A 41 -8.97 -14.34 10.92
N ALA A 42 -9.52 -14.90 9.85
CA ALA A 42 -10.80 -15.57 9.84
C ALA A 42 -10.81 -16.78 10.79
N THR A 43 -9.83 -17.66 10.68
CA THR A 43 -9.70 -18.84 11.57
C THR A 43 -9.58 -18.44 13.04
N TRP A 44 -8.83 -17.38 13.35
CA TRP A 44 -8.74 -16.90 14.73
C TRP A 44 -10.05 -16.30 15.23
N TRP A 45 -10.76 -15.57 14.36
CA TRP A 45 -12.03 -14.93 14.69
C TRP A 45 -13.16 -15.94 14.89
N GLU A 46 -13.25 -16.97 14.05
CA GLU A 46 -14.25 -18.05 14.14
C GLU A 46 -14.20 -18.77 15.50
N LEU A 47 -13.03 -18.83 16.15
CA LEU A 47 -12.88 -19.37 17.50
C LEU A 47 -13.47 -18.46 18.59
N SER A 48 -13.66 -17.17 18.30
CA SER A 48 -14.05 -16.15 19.27
C SER A 48 -15.48 -15.62 19.05
N SER A 49 -15.98 -15.68 17.81
CA SER A 49 -17.29 -15.17 17.43
C SER A 49 -17.84 -15.91 16.20
N PRO A 50 -19.17 -16.18 16.14
CA PRO A 50 -19.82 -16.75 14.96
C PRO A 50 -20.01 -15.75 13.82
N GLU A 51 -19.85 -14.44 14.07
CA GLU A 51 -20.05 -13.41 13.06
C GLU A 51 -18.87 -13.30 12.11
N LYS A 52 -19.12 -12.88 10.86
CA LYS A 52 -18.03 -12.63 9.91
C LYS A 52 -17.30 -11.32 10.24
N LEU A 53 -15.99 -11.38 10.45
CA LEU A 53 -15.17 -10.19 10.67
C LEU A 53 -14.92 -9.42 9.35
N PRO A 54 -15.28 -8.12 9.25
CA PRO A 54 -14.89 -7.31 8.12
C PRO A 54 -13.36 -7.17 8.07
N CYS A 55 -12.78 -7.11 6.87
CA CYS A 55 -11.34 -6.89 6.68
C CYS A 55 -11.09 -5.67 5.79
N ALA A 56 -10.17 -4.81 6.23
CA ALA A 56 -9.61 -3.72 5.46
C ALA A 56 -8.23 -4.10 4.92
N TYR A 57 -7.88 -3.53 3.76
CA TYR A 57 -6.68 -3.92 3.02
C TYR A 57 -5.85 -2.68 2.70
N GLU A 58 -4.55 -2.78 2.91
CA GLU A 58 -3.62 -1.72 2.56
C GLU A 58 -2.40 -2.27 1.86
N TYR A 59 -1.97 -1.61 0.79
CA TYR A 59 -0.75 -1.98 0.07
C TYR A 59 0.35 -0.97 0.33
N ARG A 60 1.42 -1.41 1.00
CA ARG A 60 2.61 -0.59 1.24
C ARG A 60 3.85 -1.45 1.34
N ARG A 61 4.82 -1.20 0.43
CA ARG A 61 6.06 -1.98 0.39
C ARG A 61 7.03 -1.66 1.53
N LYS A 62 7.15 -0.38 1.90
CA LYS A 62 8.12 0.12 2.89
C LYS A 62 7.47 1.24 3.73
N PRO A 63 6.58 0.91 4.67
CA PRO A 63 6.00 1.91 5.56
C PRO A 63 7.08 2.53 6.44
N ARG A 64 7.04 3.85 6.63
CA ARG A 64 7.99 4.62 7.44
C ARG A 64 7.31 5.28 8.65
N SER A 65 6.02 5.49 8.55
CA SER A 65 5.17 6.08 9.59
C SER A 65 3.73 5.60 9.39
N LEU A 66 2.84 5.98 10.30
CA LEU A 66 1.41 5.73 10.15
C LEU A 66 0.78 6.58 9.02
N ASP A 67 1.43 7.68 8.58
CA ASP A 67 1.02 8.44 7.38
C ASP A 67 1.15 7.63 6.10
N ASP A 68 2.11 6.70 6.04
CA ASP A 68 2.23 5.77 4.91
C ASP A 68 1.10 4.72 4.89
N LEU A 69 0.35 4.60 6.00
CA LEU A 69 -0.69 3.62 6.26
C LEU A 69 -2.03 4.30 6.65
N PRO A 70 -2.61 5.16 5.79
CA PRO A 70 -3.82 5.92 6.11
C PRO A 70 -5.02 5.05 6.48
N ILE A 71 -5.16 3.85 5.91
CA ILE A 71 -6.25 2.94 6.29
C ILE A 71 -6.05 2.48 7.72
N LEU A 72 -4.84 2.01 8.08
CA LEU A 72 -4.54 1.61 9.45
C LEU A 72 -4.78 2.75 10.44
N ARG A 73 -4.33 3.98 10.11
CA ARG A 73 -4.54 5.18 10.93
C ARG A 73 -6.02 5.37 11.27
N VAL A 74 -6.87 5.43 10.25
CA VAL A 74 -8.32 5.64 10.41
C VAL A 74 -8.97 4.53 11.24
N LEU A 75 -8.53 3.27 11.06
CA LEU A 75 -9.05 2.15 11.85
C LEU A 75 -8.66 2.24 13.32
N LEU A 76 -7.42 2.61 13.62
CA LEU A 76 -6.94 2.77 14.99
C LEU A 76 -7.62 3.94 15.70
N GLU A 77 -7.75 5.09 15.03
CA GLU A 77 -8.48 6.25 15.55
C GLU A 77 -9.97 5.92 15.79
N ARG A 78 -10.60 5.17 14.88
CA ARG A 78 -11.97 4.69 15.07
C ARG A 78 -12.08 3.74 16.25
N ALA A 79 -11.14 2.79 16.38
CA ALA A 79 -11.12 1.83 17.47
C ALA A 79 -10.95 2.50 18.84
N GLU A 80 -10.10 3.53 18.90
CA GLU A 80 -9.91 4.38 20.08
C GLU A 80 -11.18 5.16 20.42
N ARG A 81 -11.83 5.80 19.43
CA ARG A 81 -13.09 6.55 19.64
C ARG A 81 -14.22 5.68 20.19
N ILE A 82 -14.27 4.41 19.77
CA ILE A 82 -15.23 3.42 20.29
C ILE A 82 -14.86 2.99 21.72
N GLY A 83 -13.61 3.16 22.14
CA GLY A 83 -13.08 2.80 23.46
C GLY A 83 -12.73 1.33 23.63
N ASN A 84 -13.51 0.42 23.03
CA ASN A 84 -13.26 -1.02 23.05
C ASN A 84 -13.05 -1.63 21.65
N GLY A 85 -12.91 -0.81 20.60
CA GLY A 85 -12.64 -1.30 19.25
C GLY A 85 -11.25 -1.93 19.13
N LEU A 86 -11.11 -2.86 18.17
CA LEU A 86 -9.89 -3.63 17.99
C LEU A 86 -9.54 -3.83 16.51
N VAL A 87 -8.28 -3.55 16.17
CA VAL A 87 -7.69 -3.86 14.87
C VAL A 87 -6.88 -5.15 14.98
N LEU A 88 -7.34 -6.19 14.29
CA LEU A 88 -6.75 -7.52 14.28
C LEU A 88 -5.77 -7.65 13.12
N MET A 89 -4.52 -8.00 13.42
CA MET A 89 -3.49 -8.34 12.43
C MET A 89 -3.05 -9.78 12.63
N ASP A 90 -2.73 -10.49 11.56
CA ASP A 90 -2.18 -11.85 11.68
C ASP A 90 -0.83 -11.85 12.44
N ASP A 91 0.03 -10.86 12.17
CA ASP A 91 1.35 -10.72 12.76
C ASP A 91 1.78 -9.24 12.81
N LEU A 92 1.94 -8.70 14.03
CA LEU A 92 2.37 -7.31 14.25
C LEU A 92 3.74 -7.00 13.63
N SER A 93 4.60 -8.01 13.47
CA SER A 93 5.94 -7.82 12.88
C SER A 93 5.86 -7.35 11.41
N ARG A 94 4.73 -7.54 10.73
CA ARG A 94 4.53 -7.08 9.34
C ARG A 94 4.65 -5.57 9.18
N LEU A 95 4.29 -4.80 10.20
CA LEU A 95 4.43 -3.33 10.20
C LEU A 95 5.91 -2.95 10.08
N PHE A 96 6.78 -3.65 10.79
CA PHE A 96 8.20 -3.34 10.87
C PHE A 96 9.06 -4.09 9.86
N ARG A 97 8.53 -5.20 9.29
CA ARG A 97 9.29 -6.13 8.45
C ARG A 97 10.04 -5.45 7.30
N ASN A 98 9.34 -4.56 6.61
CA ASN A 98 9.88 -3.80 5.48
C ASN A 98 10.04 -2.31 5.78
N CYS A 99 9.88 -1.90 7.05
CA CYS A 99 10.17 -0.55 7.50
C CYS A 99 11.71 -0.35 7.51
N PRO A 100 12.25 0.69 6.85
CA PRO A 100 13.70 0.93 6.88
C PRO A 100 14.17 1.26 8.30
N LEU A 101 15.37 0.78 8.66
CA LEU A 101 15.90 0.84 10.04
C LEU A 101 15.76 2.22 10.72
N PRO A 102 16.10 3.36 10.10
CA PRO A 102 16.01 4.68 10.75
C PRO A 102 14.58 5.07 11.17
N TYR A 103 13.56 4.46 10.57
CA TYR A 103 12.16 4.80 10.81
C TYR A 103 11.46 3.85 11.79
N ARG A 104 12.06 2.71 12.13
CA ARG A 104 11.36 1.66 12.90
C ARG A 104 10.98 2.09 14.31
N GLU A 105 11.90 2.70 15.02
CA GLU A 105 11.67 3.16 16.40
C GLU A 105 10.73 4.38 16.46
N PRO A 106 10.87 5.42 15.61
CA PRO A 106 9.84 6.45 15.46
C PRO A 106 8.46 5.89 15.12
N PHE A 107 8.38 4.96 14.18
CA PHE A 107 7.12 4.33 13.78
C PHE A 107 6.50 3.48 14.89
N PHE A 108 7.33 2.77 15.67
CA PHE A 108 6.86 2.01 16.82
C PHE A 108 6.28 2.93 17.90
N ARG A 109 6.92 4.08 18.18
CA ARG A 109 6.39 5.10 19.10
C ARG A 109 5.04 5.63 18.64
N GLU A 110 4.90 5.93 17.35
CA GLU A 110 3.64 6.42 16.77
C GLU A 110 2.49 5.41 16.96
N ILE A 111 2.72 4.14 16.62
CA ILE A 111 1.68 3.09 16.79
C ILE A 111 1.43 2.78 18.28
N SER A 112 2.42 2.99 19.16
CA SER A 112 2.29 2.73 20.61
C SER A 112 1.27 3.64 21.31
N ALA A 113 0.86 4.75 20.69
CA ALA A 113 -0.30 5.53 21.13
C ALA A 113 -1.57 4.66 21.13
N TYR A 114 -1.73 3.79 20.12
CA TYR A 114 -2.87 2.89 19.95
C TYR A 114 -2.66 1.50 20.54
N ARG A 115 -1.73 1.34 21.49
CA ARG A 115 -1.27 0.02 21.98
C ARG A 115 -2.36 -0.90 22.54
N ARG A 116 -3.51 -0.34 22.93
CA ARG A 116 -4.68 -1.07 23.44
C ARG A 116 -5.65 -1.54 22.34
N HIS A 117 -5.52 -0.98 21.13
CA HIS A 117 -6.46 -1.13 20.03
C HIS A 117 -5.90 -1.94 18.86
N ILE A 118 -4.67 -2.45 18.96
CA ILE A 118 -4.06 -3.30 17.94
C ILE A 118 -3.62 -4.63 18.55
N PHE A 119 -4.04 -5.73 17.93
CA PHE A 119 -3.79 -7.09 18.42
C PHE A 119 -3.13 -7.94 17.35
N GLY A 120 -2.03 -8.59 17.73
CA GLY A 120 -1.31 -9.54 16.90
C GLY A 120 -1.73 -10.95 17.18
N ILE A 121 -2.35 -11.62 16.21
CA ILE A 121 -2.80 -13.02 16.35
C ILE A 121 -1.63 -13.96 16.62
N ARG A 122 -0.51 -13.76 15.93
CA ARG A 122 0.74 -14.50 16.18
C ARG A 122 1.27 -14.31 17.59
N GLN A 123 1.26 -13.07 18.06
CA GLN A 123 1.72 -12.72 19.40
C GLN A 123 0.71 -13.11 20.48
N ARG A 124 -0.57 -13.35 20.08
CA ARG A 124 -1.73 -13.54 20.95
C ARG A 124 -1.89 -12.45 22.00
N LYS A 125 -1.50 -11.23 21.64
CA LYS A 125 -1.39 -10.08 22.56
C LYS A 125 -1.69 -8.78 21.84
N ARG A 126 -2.22 -7.83 22.60
CA ARG A 126 -2.22 -6.42 22.20
C ARG A 126 -0.79 -5.89 22.20
N LEU A 127 -0.52 -4.86 21.41
CA LEU A 127 0.80 -4.23 21.39
C LEU A 127 1.24 -3.77 22.79
N GLY A 128 0.31 -3.26 23.60
CA GLY A 128 0.59 -2.81 24.97
C GLY A 128 0.82 -3.93 26.00
N GLU A 129 0.62 -5.19 25.62
CA GLU A 129 0.80 -6.37 26.49
C GLU A 129 2.09 -7.14 26.16
N LEU A 130 2.82 -6.69 25.14
CA LEU A 130 4.14 -7.22 24.82
C LEU A 130 5.12 -6.83 25.92
N SER A 131 5.98 -7.77 26.33
CA SER A 131 7.13 -7.42 27.17
C SER A 131 8.09 -6.54 26.38
N GLU A 132 8.95 -5.81 27.09
CA GLU A 132 9.95 -4.95 26.46
C GLU A 132 10.83 -5.72 25.47
N ASP A 133 11.25 -6.94 25.82
CA ASP A 133 12.02 -7.80 24.93
C ASP A 133 11.24 -8.22 23.68
N HIS A 134 9.95 -8.53 23.81
CA HIS A 134 9.12 -8.85 22.66
C HIS A 134 8.90 -7.63 21.75
N ALA A 135 8.75 -6.43 22.33
CA ALA A 135 8.68 -5.19 21.57
C ALA A 135 9.99 -4.90 20.83
N LYS A 136 11.14 -5.09 21.50
CA LYS A 136 12.47 -4.98 20.88
C LYS A 136 12.62 -5.98 19.73
N ILE A 137 12.24 -7.23 19.91
CA ILE A 137 12.25 -8.26 18.87
C ILE A 137 11.31 -7.87 17.72
N LEU A 138 10.11 -7.36 18.00
CA LEU A 138 9.16 -6.91 16.98
C LEU A 138 9.76 -5.83 16.06
N VAL A 139 10.49 -4.89 16.64
CA VAL A 139 11.12 -3.75 15.95
C VAL A 139 12.43 -4.16 15.27
N ALA A 140 13.27 -4.97 15.92
CA ALA A 140 14.58 -5.38 15.42
C ALA A 140 14.48 -6.54 14.43
N VAL A 141 13.78 -7.60 14.84
CA VAL A 141 13.61 -8.86 14.11
C VAL A 141 12.33 -8.76 13.28
N ALA A 142 12.49 -8.11 12.13
CA ALA A 142 11.63 -8.20 10.95
C ALA A 142 11.59 -9.64 10.37
N GLY A 143 11.49 -10.67 11.22
CA GLY A 143 11.69 -12.06 10.84
C GLY A 143 10.69 -12.54 9.80
N ARG A 144 11.17 -13.30 8.81
CA ARG A 144 10.36 -14.00 7.80
C ARG A 144 9.87 -15.36 8.33
N SER A 145 9.53 -15.46 9.61
CA SER A 145 9.06 -16.76 10.11
C SER A 145 7.65 -17.01 9.59
N GLU A 146 7.46 -18.17 8.96
CA GLU A 146 6.18 -18.61 8.42
C GLU A 146 5.16 -18.72 9.56
N PHE A 147 4.02 -18.04 9.39
CA PHE A 147 2.93 -18.04 10.36
C PHE A 147 1.65 -18.49 9.66
N ASN A 148 1.14 -19.65 10.07
CA ASN A 148 0.01 -20.31 9.44
C ASN A 148 -0.79 -21.07 10.50
N ILE A 149 -1.85 -20.47 11.01
CA ILE A 149 -2.80 -21.16 11.90
C ILE A 149 -3.87 -21.86 11.07
N ALA A 150 -4.21 -21.31 9.91
CA ALA A 150 -5.26 -21.84 9.04
C ALA A 150 -4.89 -23.15 8.32
N GLY A 151 -3.67 -23.68 8.51
CA GLY A 151 -3.21 -24.89 7.84
C GLY A 151 -3.12 -24.78 6.31
N VAL A 152 -3.22 -23.56 5.76
CA VAL A 152 -3.24 -23.34 4.31
C VAL A 152 -1.85 -23.64 3.75
N LYS A 153 -1.69 -24.80 3.09
CA LYS A 153 -0.41 -25.10 2.42
C LYS A 153 -0.15 -24.06 1.35
N ARG A 154 1.02 -23.42 1.40
CA ARG A 154 1.47 -22.52 0.35
C ARG A 154 1.53 -23.34 -0.94
N ARG A 155 0.83 -22.91 -1.99
CA ARG A 155 0.93 -23.56 -3.30
C ARG A 155 2.39 -23.41 -3.75
N VAL A 156 3.12 -24.53 -3.78
CA VAL A 156 4.47 -24.59 -4.34
C VAL A 156 4.27 -24.61 -5.85
N PHE A 157 4.61 -23.51 -6.50
CA PHE A 157 4.72 -23.51 -7.96
C PHE A 157 6.02 -24.23 -8.33
N ASP A 158 5.95 -25.09 -9.32
CA ASP A 158 7.11 -25.59 -10.06
C ASP A 158 7.92 -24.42 -10.65
N ALA A 159 9.11 -24.73 -11.20
CA ALA A 159 10.01 -23.70 -11.72
C ALA A 159 9.34 -22.87 -12.83
N GLU A 160 8.62 -23.52 -13.73
CA GLU A 160 7.89 -22.87 -14.83
C GLU A 160 6.75 -21.96 -14.33
N GLY A 161 5.94 -22.43 -13.38
CA GLY A 161 4.89 -21.63 -12.76
C GLY A 161 5.42 -20.43 -11.97
N ARG A 162 6.67 -20.48 -11.48
CA ARG A 162 7.34 -19.32 -10.87
C ARG A 162 7.76 -18.29 -11.91
N ASP A 163 8.34 -18.71 -13.02
CA ASP A 163 8.79 -17.80 -14.09
C ASP A 163 7.62 -17.06 -14.73
N ASP A 164 6.51 -17.76 -14.96
CA ASP A 164 5.28 -17.12 -15.43
C ASP A 164 4.73 -16.12 -14.41
N SER A 165 4.76 -16.45 -13.12
CA SER A 165 4.33 -15.53 -12.06
C SER A 165 5.20 -14.27 -12.01
N VAL A 166 6.52 -14.44 -12.15
CA VAL A 166 7.50 -13.33 -12.19
C VAL A 166 7.27 -12.46 -13.43
N ARG A 167 7.11 -13.08 -14.61
CA ARG A 167 6.85 -12.38 -15.87
C ARG A 167 5.55 -11.59 -15.82
N ILE A 168 4.47 -12.22 -15.36
CA ILE A 168 3.17 -11.56 -15.16
C ILE A 168 3.32 -10.38 -14.18
N ALA A 169 4.04 -10.56 -13.06
CA ALA A 169 4.27 -9.51 -12.06
C ALA A 169 5.19 -8.37 -12.56
N ALA A 170 6.09 -8.65 -13.49
CA ALA A 170 6.96 -7.67 -14.14
C ALA A 170 6.17 -6.81 -15.14
N GLN A 171 5.41 -7.44 -16.04
CA GLN A 171 4.57 -6.74 -17.03
C GLN A 171 3.55 -5.83 -16.36
N ALA A 172 2.85 -6.37 -15.39
CA ALA A 172 2.06 -5.68 -14.39
C ALA A 172 2.70 -4.42 -13.77
N SER A 173 3.91 -4.57 -13.22
CA SER A 173 4.64 -3.46 -12.62
C SER A 173 5.00 -2.40 -13.66
N LEU A 174 5.30 -2.82 -14.90
CA LEU A 174 5.56 -1.93 -16.02
C LEU A 174 4.30 -1.14 -16.39
N ILE A 175 3.14 -1.79 -16.52
CA ILE A 175 1.85 -1.15 -16.83
C ILE A 175 1.50 -0.12 -15.75
N ALA A 176 1.60 -0.49 -14.46
CA ALA A 176 1.31 0.43 -13.37
C ALA A 176 2.26 1.64 -13.35
N ARG A 177 3.55 1.44 -13.64
CA ARG A 177 4.53 2.53 -13.78
C ARG A 177 4.21 3.43 -14.96
N LYS A 178 3.86 2.87 -16.12
CA LYS A 178 3.43 3.62 -17.30
C LYS A 178 2.20 4.49 -17.00
N LYS A 179 1.17 3.91 -16.37
CA LYS A 179 -0.05 4.65 -15.99
C LYS A 179 0.24 5.81 -15.03
N ASN A 180 1.08 5.60 -14.02
CA ASN A 180 1.45 6.67 -13.09
C ASN A 180 2.32 7.74 -13.76
N ALA A 181 3.22 7.36 -14.66
CA ALA A 181 4.01 8.30 -15.44
C ALA A 181 3.12 9.18 -16.32
N ALA A 182 2.17 8.57 -17.05
CA ALA A 182 1.20 9.29 -17.88
C ALA A 182 0.37 10.30 -17.07
N ARG A 183 -0.17 9.91 -15.91
CA ARG A 183 -0.89 10.84 -15.02
C ARG A 183 -0.05 12.04 -14.59
N LYS A 184 1.24 11.81 -14.29
CA LYS A 184 2.14 12.90 -13.92
C LYS A 184 2.49 13.78 -15.10
N ALA A 185 2.54 13.22 -16.30
CA ALA A 185 2.77 13.96 -17.52
C ALA A 185 1.57 14.88 -17.84
N ILE A 186 0.33 14.37 -17.71
CA ILE A 186 -0.91 15.16 -17.82
C ILE A 186 -0.89 16.34 -16.84
N MET A 187 -0.62 16.10 -15.55
CA MET A 187 -0.54 17.18 -14.55
C MET A 187 0.50 18.25 -14.89
N LEU A 188 1.59 17.89 -15.58
CA LEU A 188 2.60 18.85 -16.00
C LEU A 188 2.19 19.59 -17.28
N ALA A 189 1.45 18.95 -18.18
CA ALA A 189 0.85 19.60 -19.34
C ALA A 189 -0.19 20.63 -18.89
N GLU A 190 -1.05 20.31 -17.92
CA GLU A 190 -1.99 21.26 -17.32
C GLU A 190 -1.28 22.49 -16.74
N ILE A 191 -0.13 22.30 -16.08
CA ILE A 191 0.68 23.42 -15.55
C ILE A 191 1.33 24.23 -16.68
N ARG A 192 1.80 23.56 -17.75
CA ARG A 192 2.31 24.26 -18.95
C ARG A 192 1.23 25.16 -19.51
N ASP A 193 0.04 24.62 -19.75
CA ASP A 193 -1.07 25.33 -20.38
C ASP A 193 -1.57 26.48 -19.47
N GLU A 194 -1.58 26.29 -18.14
CA GLU A 194 -1.87 27.35 -17.17
C GLU A 194 -0.87 28.51 -17.25
N ILE A 195 0.43 28.23 -17.32
CA ILE A 195 1.46 29.27 -17.46
C ILE A 195 1.31 29.99 -18.81
N GLU A 196 1.09 29.23 -19.89
CA GLU A 196 0.89 29.77 -21.23
C GLU A 196 -0.31 30.72 -21.31
N SER A 197 -1.39 30.41 -20.60
CA SER A 197 -2.58 31.24 -20.54
C SER A 197 -2.41 32.56 -19.76
N ARG A 198 -1.47 32.65 -18.81
CA ARG A 198 -1.31 33.82 -17.92
C ARG A 198 -0.18 34.75 -18.32
N ASP A 199 1.01 34.19 -18.50
CA ASP A 199 2.27 34.95 -18.57
C ASP A 199 2.99 34.76 -19.92
N GLY A 200 2.39 34.00 -20.84
CA GLY A 200 3.00 33.64 -22.13
C GLY A 200 3.93 32.43 -22.02
N LYS A 201 5.06 32.42 -22.74
CA LYS A 201 5.83 31.19 -23.02
C LYS A 201 6.24 30.39 -21.77
N ALA A 202 5.69 29.19 -21.60
CA ALA A 202 6.12 28.27 -20.55
C ALA A 202 7.51 27.71 -20.84
N THR A 203 8.43 27.87 -19.89
CA THR A 203 9.75 27.23 -19.93
C THR A 203 9.74 25.97 -19.06
N LEU A 204 10.58 25.00 -19.38
CA LEU A 204 10.71 23.78 -18.57
C LEU A 204 11.10 24.08 -17.10
N ALA A 205 11.81 25.18 -16.87
CA ALA A 205 12.18 25.64 -15.54
C ALA A 205 10.98 26.23 -14.78
N SER A 206 10.17 27.07 -15.43
CA SER A 206 8.98 27.65 -14.80
C SER A 206 7.95 26.56 -14.45
N ILE A 207 7.71 25.60 -15.36
CA ILE A 207 6.83 24.45 -15.09
C ILE A 207 7.32 23.66 -13.87
N ALA A 208 8.63 23.37 -13.78
CA ALA A 208 9.19 22.64 -12.65
C ALA A 208 9.02 23.39 -11.32
N MET A 209 9.24 24.70 -11.33
CA MET A 209 9.09 25.58 -10.16
C MET A 209 7.64 25.58 -9.67
N THR A 210 6.69 25.88 -10.56
CA THR A 210 5.26 25.91 -10.23
C THR A 210 4.74 24.54 -9.76
N ALA A 211 5.18 23.44 -10.39
CA ALA A 211 4.84 22.10 -9.92
C ALA A 211 5.34 21.84 -8.49
N ASN A 212 6.56 22.27 -8.17
CA ASN A 212 7.14 22.09 -6.84
C ASN A 212 6.43 22.93 -5.77
N GLU A 213 6.06 24.17 -6.10
CA GLU A 213 5.26 25.08 -5.26
C GLU A 213 3.88 24.52 -4.97
N LYS A 214 3.21 23.93 -5.97
CA LYS A 214 1.95 23.20 -5.82
C LYS A 214 2.08 21.87 -5.06
N GLY A 215 3.26 21.57 -4.50
CA GLY A 215 3.52 20.34 -3.75
C GLY A 215 3.61 19.08 -4.62
N LEU A 216 3.59 19.19 -5.95
CA LEU A 216 3.77 18.03 -6.82
C LEU A 216 5.21 17.53 -6.68
N ARG A 217 5.33 16.21 -6.63
CA ARG A 217 6.61 15.50 -6.60
C ARG A 217 6.65 14.45 -7.68
N THR A 218 7.87 14.14 -8.12
CA THR A 218 8.13 13.01 -9.01
C THR A 218 7.70 11.68 -8.37
N THR A 219 7.59 10.61 -9.16
CA THR A 219 7.26 9.25 -8.64
C THR A 219 8.25 8.76 -7.57
N ARG A 220 9.47 9.32 -7.53
CA ARG A 220 10.49 9.02 -6.51
C ARG A 220 10.45 10.00 -5.33
N HIS A 221 9.41 10.81 -5.21
CA HIS A 221 9.22 11.83 -4.19
C HIS A 221 10.33 12.89 -4.13
N LYS A 222 10.99 13.15 -5.27
CA LYS A 222 11.93 14.27 -5.45
C LYS A 222 11.23 15.47 -6.07
N LEU A 223 11.80 16.65 -5.87
CA LEU A 223 11.44 17.86 -6.61
C LEU A 223 11.61 17.65 -8.12
N TRP A 224 10.78 18.33 -8.88
CA TRP A 224 10.90 18.43 -10.33
C TRP A 224 12.05 19.34 -10.71
N SER A 225 12.79 18.91 -11.72
CA SER A 225 13.81 19.69 -12.45
C SER A 225 13.38 19.84 -13.91
N ALA A 226 13.92 20.84 -14.62
CA ALA A 226 13.62 21.05 -16.04
C ALA A 226 13.86 19.78 -16.89
N SER A 227 14.94 19.03 -16.62
CA SER A 227 15.25 17.78 -17.34
C SER A 227 14.27 16.64 -17.06
N SER A 228 13.69 16.59 -15.86
CA SER A 228 12.64 15.62 -15.53
C SER A 228 11.27 16.02 -16.09
N VAL A 229 10.99 17.32 -16.19
CA VAL A 229 9.77 17.84 -16.83
C VAL A 229 9.83 17.54 -18.33
N LYS A 230 10.94 17.86 -19.00
CA LYS A 230 11.14 17.55 -20.42
C LYS A 230 10.84 16.09 -20.74
N ARG A 231 11.46 15.17 -20.02
CA ARG A 231 11.25 13.72 -20.23
C ARG A 231 9.79 13.30 -20.03
N ALA A 232 9.09 13.90 -19.07
CA ALA A 232 7.69 13.59 -18.82
C ALA A 232 6.80 14.10 -19.96
N LEU A 233 7.02 15.34 -20.41
CA LEU A 233 6.26 15.95 -21.51
C LEU A 233 6.58 15.29 -22.86
N ASP A 234 7.85 15.00 -23.17
CA ASP A 234 8.23 14.25 -24.37
C ASP A 234 7.47 12.90 -24.46
N THR A 235 7.24 12.25 -23.31
CA THR A 235 6.45 11.00 -23.23
C THR A 235 4.96 11.26 -23.42
N PHE A 236 4.44 12.39 -22.94
CA PHE A 236 3.04 12.79 -23.11
C PHE A 236 2.74 13.09 -24.57
N ASP A 237 3.55 13.93 -25.21
CA ASP A 237 3.37 14.34 -26.60
C ASP A 237 3.44 13.13 -27.54
N GLN A 238 4.38 12.20 -27.31
CA GLN A 238 4.43 10.93 -28.05
C GLN A 238 3.18 10.06 -27.86
N THR A 239 2.55 10.12 -26.69
CA THR A 239 1.34 9.35 -26.40
C THR A 239 0.13 10.02 -27.06
N GLU A 240 -0.03 11.35 -26.98
CA GLU A 240 -1.11 12.07 -27.67
C GLU A 240 -1.05 11.88 -29.18
N VAL A 241 0.14 12.04 -29.79
CA VAL A 241 0.33 11.83 -31.23
C VAL A 241 -0.08 10.42 -31.64
N ALA A 242 0.28 9.39 -30.85
CA ALA A 242 -0.10 8.00 -31.12
C ALA A 242 -1.59 7.69 -30.88
N THR A 243 -2.29 8.50 -30.09
CA THR A 243 -3.74 8.31 -29.83
C THR A 243 -4.57 9.02 -30.90
N ALA A 244 -4.17 10.23 -31.31
CA ALA A 244 -4.80 10.99 -32.38
C ALA A 244 -4.71 10.27 -33.74
N SER A 245 -3.57 9.64 -34.04
CA SER A 245 -3.38 8.87 -35.28
C SER A 245 -4.16 7.54 -35.31
N PHE A 246 -4.67 7.05 -34.18
CA PHE A 246 -5.56 5.88 -34.11
C PHE A 246 -7.04 6.25 -34.29
N GLU A 247 -7.42 7.50 -34.04
CA GLU A 247 -8.78 8.01 -34.22
C GLU A 247 -9.03 8.50 -35.66
N GLU A 248 -7.99 8.95 -36.37
CA GLU A 248 -8.08 9.36 -37.79
C GLU A 248 -8.20 8.18 -38.77
N ASP A 249 -7.65 7.00 -38.45
CA ASP A 249 -7.77 5.77 -39.28
C ASP A 249 -9.08 4.99 -39.04
N GLY A 250 -9.95 5.46 -38.14
CA GLY A 250 -11.19 4.78 -37.72
C GLY A 250 -12.50 5.40 -38.24
N LEU A 251 -12.41 6.46 -39.05
CA LEU A 251 -13.55 7.08 -39.72
C LEU A 251 -13.50 6.71 -41.21
N ASP A 252 -14.12 5.59 -41.56
CA ASP A 252 -14.75 5.42 -42.87
C ASP A 252 -16.11 6.13 -42.81
N PRO A 253 -16.28 7.33 -43.40
CA PRO A 253 -17.58 7.76 -43.84
C PRO A 253 -17.85 7.09 -45.19
N GLU A 254 -19.04 6.49 -45.31
CA GLU A 254 -19.63 5.93 -46.55
C GLU A 254 -19.29 4.47 -46.90
N THR A 255 -20.15 3.54 -46.45
CA THR A 255 -21.17 2.93 -47.33
C THR A 255 -22.28 2.23 -46.55
#